data_AF-A0A8H4QMT2-F1
#
_entry.id   AF-A0A8H4QMT2-F1
#
_cell.length_a   1.000
_cell.length_b   1.000
_cell.length_c   1.000
_cell.angle_alpha   90.00
_cell.angle_beta   90.00
_cell.angle_gamma   90.00
#
_symmetry.space_group_name_H-M   'P 1'
#
loop_
_entity.id
_entity.type
_entity.pdbx_description
1 polymer ?
#
loop_
_entity_poly.entity_id
_entity_poly.type
_entity_poly.pdbx_seq_one_letter_code
_entity_poly.pdbx_strand_id
1 'polypeptide(L)'
;MAKSTVNRKTIVSNAAHDVVKALQQYGLKCIIVHDMAAFLQGSNIVPKDVKLVVLPSSGGPPSKEGISNYLMSHCPTKFRFRTRKTETDALSYFDSSVQPPKKTFCDFDLIYLPNPVPPQYRESLIGEAEGLPVTPLICLLVYKVTDLLEQYDAASDKIDFIRRSPKKILRHIRALLPTSTRSLHIPLDKAFRFEAAECLERMSIIFPELSNALAPLIRGCRTTHSNTFVRLTYPNGSSINVGHLIQKLDFAATRRREILSDSLTINTSLSSQSNVRASGGDAAVLKQGSKLSPVAAPFVPPTSKSKPKTEKTVADYRSEVVCLVAKKVVKILQEAGVECALFGSLACFLYGNKRPPNDLDILIFPPSGRLMTAEYLKQVVANGDPDHFTLDWGKNTAAAHPYRVLYYSVDSGLAPANTFHKDKCKVDILLPGIMHLPHLSKSEIKWKNELPVVPFSLLLLQKLQGWDDHRRLPEPYQCEKSITDASDVHALLKLEHVVPLRFAKPWGDRALFSEEFISLSVRRVKEFTELFPSCKDDWLRLGFELSSEA
;
A
#
# COMPACT_ATOMS: atom_id res chain seq x y z
N MET A 1 38.15 -17.56 -19.52
CA MET A 1 37.01 -16.68 -19.15
C MET A 1 37.42 -15.43 -18.36
N ALA A 2 38.30 -15.52 -17.35
CA ALA A 2 38.68 -14.39 -16.48
C ALA A 2 39.12 -13.11 -17.21
N LYS A 3 39.98 -13.21 -18.23
CA LYS A 3 40.43 -12.04 -19.02
C LYS A 3 39.28 -11.29 -19.69
N SER A 4 38.22 -11.98 -20.14
CA SER A 4 37.06 -11.33 -20.78
C SER A 4 36.23 -10.53 -19.78
N THR A 5 36.16 -10.97 -18.53
CA THR A 5 35.40 -10.32 -17.47
C THR A 5 36.07 -9.01 -17.04
N VAL A 6 37.40 -8.99 -16.94
CA VAL A 6 38.16 -7.79 -16.53
C VAL A 6 37.97 -6.63 -17.51
N ASN A 7 38.09 -6.87 -18.83
CA ASN A 7 37.90 -5.79 -19.81
C ASN A 7 36.44 -5.30 -19.81
N ARG A 8 35.47 -6.21 -19.61
CA ARG A 8 34.06 -5.82 -19.51
C ARG A 8 33.83 -4.90 -18.31
N LYS A 9 34.40 -5.22 -17.15
CA LYS A 9 34.31 -4.35 -15.97
C LYS A 9 34.88 -2.96 -16.25
N THR A 10 36.04 -2.92 -16.92
CA THR A 10 36.72 -1.66 -17.27
C THR A 10 35.85 -0.81 -18.20
N ILE A 11 35.36 -1.38 -19.31
CA ILE A 11 34.59 -0.61 -20.29
C ILE A 11 33.24 -0.12 -19.74
N VAL A 12 32.53 -0.94 -18.95
CA VAL A 12 31.24 -0.52 -18.37
C VAL A 12 31.47 0.57 -17.31
N SER A 13 32.57 0.49 -16.54
CA SER A 13 32.94 1.55 -15.59
C SER A 13 33.26 2.87 -16.30
N ASN A 14 34.11 2.83 -17.32
CA ASN A 14 34.43 4.01 -18.12
C ASN A 14 33.16 4.62 -18.76
N ALA A 15 32.27 3.76 -19.31
CA ALA A 15 30.99 4.18 -19.86
C ALA A 15 30.13 4.92 -18.83
N ALA A 16 30.04 4.39 -17.59
CA ALA A 16 29.26 5.03 -16.53
C ALA A 16 29.84 6.39 -16.14
N HIS A 17 31.15 6.51 -15.98
CA HIS A 17 31.81 7.77 -15.68
C HIS A 17 31.60 8.82 -16.77
N ASP A 18 31.83 8.45 -18.03
CA ASP A 18 31.72 9.39 -19.15
C ASP A 18 30.28 9.83 -19.40
N VAL A 19 29.29 8.91 -19.30
CA VAL A 19 27.88 9.27 -19.45
C VAL A 19 27.42 10.19 -18.32
N VAL A 20 27.73 9.86 -17.06
CA VAL A 20 27.34 10.71 -15.92
C VAL A 20 27.96 12.11 -16.06
N LYS A 21 29.26 12.18 -16.39
CA LYS A 21 29.96 13.46 -16.59
C LYS A 21 29.32 14.28 -17.72
N ALA A 22 29.03 13.66 -18.86
CA ALA A 22 28.42 14.35 -20.00
C ALA A 22 27.01 14.86 -19.67
N LEU A 23 26.19 14.07 -18.96
CA LEU A 23 24.86 14.49 -18.52
C LEU A 23 24.91 15.63 -17.50
N GLN A 24 25.87 15.61 -16.56
CA GLN A 24 26.09 16.71 -15.63
C GLN A 24 26.50 18.00 -16.34
N GLN A 25 27.37 17.91 -17.36
CA GLN A 25 27.73 19.05 -18.22
C GLN A 25 26.53 19.60 -18.99
N TYR A 26 25.55 18.74 -19.32
CA TYR A 26 24.27 19.15 -19.91
C TYR A 26 23.28 19.74 -18.90
N GLY A 27 23.65 19.85 -17.63
CA GLY A 27 22.78 20.35 -16.56
C GLY A 27 21.75 19.33 -16.07
N LEU A 28 21.92 18.03 -16.37
CA LEU A 28 21.03 16.97 -15.92
C LEU A 28 21.62 16.23 -14.71
N LYS A 29 20.75 15.96 -13.73
CA LYS A 29 21.03 15.00 -12.66
C LYS A 29 20.63 13.61 -13.13
N CYS A 30 21.43 12.61 -12.80
CA CYS A 30 21.11 11.22 -13.09
C CYS A 30 21.57 10.28 -11.96
N ILE A 31 21.02 9.07 -11.94
CA ILE A 31 21.33 8.02 -10.97
C ILE A 31 21.62 6.74 -11.76
N ILE A 32 22.73 6.07 -11.46
CA ILE A 32 22.99 4.73 -11.98
C ILE A 32 22.14 3.71 -11.21
N VAL A 33 21.52 2.79 -11.94
CA VAL A 33 20.60 1.79 -11.39
C VAL A 33 21.00 0.36 -11.78
N HIS A 34 20.30 -0.64 -11.25
CA HIS A 34 20.45 -2.07 -11.60
C HIS A 34 21.87 -2.63 -11.39
N ASP A 35 22.26 -3.60 -12.21
CA ASP A 35 23.51 -4.37 -12.15
C ASP A 35 24.76 -3.48 -12.07
N MET A 36 24.76 -2.33 -12.75
CA MET A 36 25.90 -1.40 -12.72
C MET A 36 26.03 -0.71 -11.36
N ALA A 37 24.91 -0.25 -10.78
CA ALA A 37 24.92 0.32 -9.44
C ALA A 37 25.34 -0.72 -8.39
N ALA A 38 24.89 -1.96 -8.52
CA ALA A 38 25.31 -3.03 -7.63
C ALA A 38 26.82 -3.32 -7.76
N PHE A 39 27.34 -3.38 -8.99
CA PHE A 39 28.74 -3.62 -9.27
C PHE A 39 29.66 -2.55 -8.65
N LEU A 40 29.33 -1.27 -8.81
CA LEU A 40 30.06 -0.15 -8.19
C LEU A 40 30.07 -0.24 -6.66
N GLN A 41 29.05 -0.87 -6.06
CA GLN A 41 28.93 -1.08 -4.62
C GLN A 41 29.52 -2.42 -4.14
N GLY A 42 30.31 -3.10 -4.98
CA GLY A 42 31.05 -4.30 -4.60
C GLY A 42 30.26 -5.60 -4.65
N SER A 43 29.13 -5.64 -5.35
CA SER A 43 28.44 -6.88 -5.72
C SER A 43 29.29 -7.72 -6.69
N ASN A 44 29.06 -9.04 -6.69
CA ASN A 44 29.68 -9.95 -7.66
C ASN A 44 29.06 -9.90 -9.07
N ILE A 45 28.00 -9.10 -9.25
CA ILE A 45 27.36 -8.95 -10.55
C ILE A 45 28.33 -8.30 -11.55
N VAL A 46 28.36 -8.85 -12.76
CA VAL A 46 29.10 -8.27 -13.88
C VAL A 46 28.10 -7.60 -14.81
N PRO A 47 28.02 -6.26 -14.83
CA PRO A 47 27.04 -5.54 -15.62
C PRO A 47 27.27 -5.78 -17.11
N LYS A 48 26.19 -5.82 -17.87
CA LYS A 48 26.22 -6.00 -19.33
C LYS A 48 26.10 -4.68 -20.07
N ASP A 49 25.43 -3.72 -19.44
CA ASP A 49 25.07 -2.39 -19.89
C ASP A 49 25.16 -1.40 -18.71
N VAL A 50 25.07 -0.11 -19.01
CA VAL A 50 24.83 0.93 -17.99
C VAL A 50 23.37 1.35 -18.08
N LYS A 51 22.66 1.37 -16.95
CA LYS A 51 21.29 1.89 -16.90
C LYS A 51 21.28 3.11 -16.01
N LEU A 52 20.74 4.22 -16.51
CA LEU A 52 20.66 5.46 -15.78
C LEU A 52 19.23 5.97 -15.75
N VAL A 53 18.86 6.53 -14.61
CA VAL A 53 17.63 7.27 -14.41
C VAL A 53 17.96 8.75 -14.48
N VAL A 54 17.32 9.48 -15.40
CA VAL A 54 17.47 10.93 -15.51
C VAL A 54 16.41 11.59 -14.63
N LEU A 55 16.84 12.43 -13.69
CA LEU A 55 15.92 13.12 -12.78
C LEU A 55 15.30 14.34 -13.47
N PRO A 56 14.00 14.62 -13.24
CA PRO A 56 13.34 15.79 -13.81
C PRO A 56 14.02 17.09 -13.38
N SER A 57 14.27 17.99 -14.33
CA SER A 57 14.63 19.39 -14.05
C SER A 57 13.37 20.27 -14.08
N SER A 58 13.46 21.50 -13.56
CA SER A 58 12.35 22.46 -13.55
C SER A 58 11.80 22.81 -14.94
N GLY A 59 12.58 22.58 -16.00
CA GLY A 59 12.17 22.76 -17.41
C GLY A 59 11.56 21.52 -18.06
N GLY A 60 11.35 20.44 -17.31
CA GLY A 60 11.00 19.12 -17.86
C GLY A 60 12.21 18.37 -18.43
N PRO A 61 12.18 17.03 -18.46
CA PRO A 61 13.30 16.26 -18.98
C PRO A 61 13.42 16.44 -20.51
N PRO A 62 14.64 16.63 -21.05
CA PRO A 62 14.85 16.58 -22.49
C PRO A 62 14.45 15.21 -23.05
N SER A 63 14.01 15.15 -24.30
CA SER A 63 13.61 13.89 -24.93
C SER A 63 14.78 12.89 -24.99
N LYS A 64 14.47 11.59 -25.04
CA LYS A 64 15.47 10.52 -25.24
C LYS A 64 16.38 10.79 -26.45
N GLU A 65 15.78 11.28 -27.52
CA GLU A 65 16.49 11.68 -28.73
C GLU A 65 17.37 12.90 -28.50
N GLY A 66 16.87 13.93 -27.79
CA GLY A 66 17.64 15.12 -27.44
C GLY A 66 18.90 14.80 -26.64
N ILE A 67 18.81 13.94 -25.62
CA ILE A 67 20.00 13.50 -24.86
C ILE A 67 20.94 12.70 -25.76
N SER A 68 20.42 11.81 -26.61
CA SER A 68 21.24 10.99 -27.50
C SER A 68 22.03 11.84 -28.48
N ASN A 69 21.38 12.83 -29.09
CA ASN A 69 21.99 13.79 -30.02
C ASN A 69 23.04 14.66 -29.32
N TYR A 70 22.79 15.08 -28.08
CA TYR A 70 23.76 15.78 -27.26
C TYR A 70 25.02 14.94 -27.02
N LEU A 71 24.87 13.69 -26.57
CA LEU A 71 26.01 12.81 -26.27
C LEU A 71 26.86 12.52 -27.52
N MET A 72 26.23 12.30 -28.67
CA MET A 72 26.95 12.07 -29.93
C MET A 72 27.65 13.33 -30.45
N SER A 73 27.03 14.51 -30.34
CA SER A 73 27.64 15.77 -30.81
C SER A 73 28.79 16.23 -29.92
N HIS A 74 28.67 16.07 -28.60
CA HIS A 74 29.66 16.55 -27.63
C HIS A 74 30.79 15.55 -27.39
N CYS A 75 30.54 14.26 -27.61
CA CYS A 75 31.51 13.19 -27.39
C CYS A 75 31.48 12.14 -28.54
N PRO A 76 31.70 12.55 -29.81
CA PRO A 76 31.50 11.71 -31.01
C PRO A 76 32.47 10.52 -31.12
N THR A 77 33.60 10.58 -30.43
CA THR A 77 34.56 9.47 -30.36
C THR A 77 34.12 8.38 -29.40
N LYS A 78 33.24 8.71 -28.44
CA LYS A 78 32.78 7.82 -27.37
C LYS A 78 31.36 7.33 -27.57
N PHE A 79 30.46 8.10 -28.17
CA PHE A 79 29.04 7.73 -28.29
C PHE A 79 28.58 7.63 -29.74
N ARG A 80 27.94 6.51 -30.10
CA ARG A 80 27.39 6.27 -31.44
C ARG A 80 26.17 5.35 -31.37
N PHE A 81 25.26 5.49 -32.33
CA PHE A 81 24.21 4.50 -32.52
C PHE A 81 24.77 3.21 -33.11
N ARG A 82 24.21 2.10 -32.65
CA ARG A 82 24.51 0.76 -33.15
C ARG A 82 23.22 0.00 -33.33
N THR A 83 23.01 -0.50 -34.54
CA THR A 83 21.88 -1.36 -34.86
C THR A 83 22.04 -2.71 -34.17
N ARG A 84 21.09 -3.06 -33.29
CA ARG A 84 21.05 -4.39 -32.68
C ARG A 84 20.50 -5.41 -33.68
N LYS A 85 20.74 -6.70 -33.40
CA LYS A 85 20.11 -7.81 -34.15
C LYS A 85 18.58 -7.75 -34.13
N THR A 86 18.01 -7.07 -33.15
CA THR A 86 16.57 -6.84 -32.96
C THR A 86 16.07 -5.62 -33.73
N GLU A 87 16.81 -5.11 -34.72
CA GLU A 87 16.48 -3.96 -35.57
C GLU A 87 16.16 -2.66 -34.82
N THR A 88 16.57 -2.58 -33.56
CA THR A 88 16.42 -1.40 -32.71
C THR A 88 17.79 -0.77 -32.53
N ASP A 89 17.90 0.49 -32.91
CA ASP A 89 19.12 1.25 -32.67
C ASP A 89 19.32 1.46 -31.18
N ALA A 90 20.52 1.15 -30.70
CA ALA A 90 20.93 1.37 -29.34
C ALA A 90 22.06 2.40 -29.32
N LEU A 91 21.98 3.34 -28.37
CA LEU A 91 23.09 4.24 -28.10
C LEU A 91 24.17 3.45 -27.35
N SER A 92 25.37 3.38 -27.94
CA SER A 92 26.50 2.63 -27.40
C SER A 92 27.66 3.56 -27.09
N TYR A 93 28.33 3.27 -25.97
CA TYR A 93 29.62 3.83 -25.58
C TYR A 93 30.75 3.01 -26.18
N PHE A 94 31.82 3.66 -26.65
CA PHE A 94 33.01 3.07 -27.24
C PHE A 94 34.27 3.57 -26.54
N ASP A 95 35.21 2.66 -26.30
CA ASP A 95 36.47 2.99 -25.65
C ASP A 95 37.66 2.41 -26.42
N SER A 96 38.37 3.28 -27.13
CA SER A 96 39.56 2.89 -27.91
C SER A 96 40.76 2.54 -27.04
N SER A 97 40.77 2.88 -25.75
CA SER A 97 41.84 2.46 -24.84
C SER A 97 41.79 0.95 -24.55
N VAL A 98 40.65 0.30 -24.79
CA VAL A 98 40.47 -1.15 -24.64
C VAL A 98 40.90 -1.85 -25.93
N GLN A 99 42.10 -2.45 -25.95
CA GLN A 99 42.64 -3.09 -27.16
C GLN A 99 41.77 -4.25 -27.70
N PRO A 100 41.61 -4.41 -29.04
CA PRO A 100 40.99 -5.58 -29.69
C PRO A 100 41.69 -6.90 -29.31
N PRO A 101 41.06 -8.10 -29.46
CA PRO A 101 39.80 -8.44 -30.15
C PRO A 101 38.54 -8.39 -29.25
N LYS A 102 38.59 -7.62 -28.16
CA LYS A 102 37.58 -7.60 -27.08
C LYS A 102 36.39 -6.71 -27.44
N LYS A 103 35.27 -6.86 -26.72
CA LYS A 103 34.14 -5.91 -26.84
C LYS A 103 34.63 -4.52 -26.41
N THR A 104 34.84 -3.65 -27.39
CA THR A 104 35.24 -2.24 -27.22
C THR A 104 34.04 -1.31 -27.08
N PHE A 105 32.85 -1.86 -26.87
CA PHE A 105 31.62 -1.08 -26.64
C PHE A 105 30.78 -1.60 -25.47
N CYS A 106 29.98 -0.69 -24.91
CA CYS A 106 28.98 -0.93 -23.87
C CYS A 106 27.68 -0.22 -24.29
N ASP A 107 26.57 -0.93 -24.30
CA ASP A 107 25.27 -0.27 -24.51
C ASP A 107 24.83 0.39 -23.19
N PHE A 108 24.07 1.47 -23.27
CA PHE A 108 23.40 2.01 -22.11
C PHE A 108 21.95 2.39 -22.41
N ASP A 109 21.14 2.42 -21.36
CA ASP A 109 19.73 2.75 -21.45
C ASP A 109 19.39 3.92 -20.52
N LEU A 110 18.66 4.88 -21.07
CA LEU A 110 18.17 6.06 -20.39
C LEU A 110 16.73 5.83 -20.00
N ILE A 111 16.50 5.72 -18.69
CA ILE A 111 15.19 5.54 -18.07
C ILE A 111 14.68 6.91 -17.66
N TYR A 112 13.54 7.30 -18.24
CA TYR A 112 12.82 8.51 -17.87
C TYR A 112 11.79 8.16 -16.82
N LEU A 113 11.72 8.99 -15.78
CA LEU A 113 10.74 8.80 -14.73
C LEU A 113 9.47 9.59 -15.04
N PRO A 114 8.30 9.04 -14.72
CA PRO A 114 7.10 9.85 -14.64
C PRO A 114 7.26 10.91 -13.54
N ASN A 115 6.51 12.01 -13.65
CA ASN A 115 6.36 12.98 -12.58
C ASN A 115 5.04 12.66 -11.85
N PRO A 116 5.05 12.33 -10.54
CA PRO A 116 6.18 12.38 -9.61
C PRO A 116 7.17 11.22 -9.73
N VAL A 117 8.45 11.51 -9.41
CA VAL A 117 9.57 10.56 -9.35
C VAL A 117 9.18 9.36 -8.46
N PRO A 118 9.28 8.11 -8.97
CA PRO A 118 8.98 6.93 -8.17
C PRO A 118 9.80 6.84 -6.86
N PRO A 119 9.22 6.26 -5.79
CA PRO A 119 9.84 6.07 -4.48
C PRO A 119 11.33 5.75 -4.48
N GLN A 120 11.70 4.78 -5.30
CA GLN A 120 13.02 4.17 -5.36
C GLN A 120 14.11 5.09 -5.93
N TYR A 121 13.75 6.26 -6.46
CA TYR A 121 14.69 7.22 -7.07
C TYR A 121 14.72 8.58 -6.35
N ARG A 122 14.24 8.64 -5.10
CA ARG A 122 14.31 9.83 -4.26
C ARG A 122 15.76 10.23 -3.98
N GLU A 123 16.02 11.54 -3.90
CA GLU A 123 17.34 12.07 -3.53
C GLU A 123 17.84 11.52 -2.18
N SER A 124 16.95 11.30 -1.21
CA SER A 124 17.29 10.70 0.10
C SER A 124 17.76 9.25 0.02
N LEU A 125 17.45 8.57 -1.08
CA LEU A 125 17.86 7.21 -1.37
C LEU A 125 19.03 7.18 -2.36
N ILE A 126 19.60 8.30 -2.80
CA ILE A 126 20.78 8.27 -3.68
C ILE A 126 22.02 8.08 -2.82
N GLY A 127 22.82 7.06 -3.14
CA GLY A 127 24.16 6.88 -2.58
C GLY A 127 25.23 7.36 -3.56
N GLU A 128 26.47 7.37 -3.10
CA GLU A 128 27.64 7.63 -3.94
C GLU A 128 28.58 6.42 -3.90
N ALA A 129 29.04 5.98 -5.07
CA ALA A 129 30.05 4.93 -5.18
C ALA A 129 31.04 5.30 -6.28
N GLU A 130 32.33 5.33 -5.95
CA GLU A 130 33.41 5.70 -6.87
C GLU A 130 33.20 7.08 -7.52
N GLY A 131 32.61 8.04 -6.80
CA GLY A 131 32.30 9.38 -7.34
C GLY A 131 31.04 9.44 -8.21
N LEU A 132 30.26 8.36 -8.30
CA LEU A 132 29.06 8.28 -9.12
C LEU A 132 27.79 8.19 -8.27
N PRO A 133 26.70 8.89 -8.68
CA PRO A 133 25.40 8.75 -8.04
C PRO A 133 24.81 7.38 -8.38
N VAL A 134 24.55 6.56 -7.36
CA VAL A 134 24.05 5.18 -7.51
C VAL A 134 22.81 4.94 -6.66
N THR A 135 21.94 4.05 -7.12
CA THR A 135 20.91 3.47 -6.25
C THR A 135 21.57 2.51 -5.24
N PRO A 136 21.35 2.69 -3.93
CA PRO A 136 21.94 1.86 -2.88
C PRO A 136 21.64 0.39 -3.11
N LEU A 137 22.64 -0.44 -2.83
CA LEU A 137 22.57 -1.88 -3.05
C LEU A 137 21.35 -2.51 -2.35
N ILE A 138 21.00 -1.99 -1.17
CA ILE A 138 19.84 -2.45 -0.42
C ILE A 138 18.52 -2.13 -1.11
N CYS A 139 18.39 -1.01 -1.81
CA CYS A 139 17.20 -0.69 -2.59
C CYS A 139 17.03 -1.66 -3.77
N LEU A 140 18.13 -1.99 -4.44
CA LEU A 140 18.13 -2.98 -5.54
C LEU A 140 17.75 -4.38 -5.02
N LEU A 141 18.25 -4.74 -3.83
CA LEU A 141 17.94 -6.00 -3.19
C LEU A 141 16.46 -6.08 -2.79
N VAL A 142 15.94 -5.06 -2.08
CA VAL A 142 14.53 -4.99 -1.67
C VAL A 142 13.62 -5.12 -2.88
N TYR A 143 13.90 -4.39 -3.97
CA TYR A 143 13.13 -4.53 -5.20
C TYR A 143 13.07 -5.97 -5.74
N LYS A 144 14.20 -6.68 -5.75
CA LYS A 144 14.26 -8.08 -6.20
C LYS A 144 13.63 -9.06 -5.22
N VAL A 145 13.72 -8.78 -3.93
CA VAL A 145 13.07 -9.58 -2.90
C VAL A 145 11.56 -9.40 -2.97
N THR A 146 11.05 -8.18 -3.11
CA THR A 146 9.62 -7.90 -3.28
C THR A 146 9.05 -8.64 -4.49
N ASP A 147 9.68 -8.57 -5.67
CA ASP A 147 9.26 -9.34 -6.86
C ASP A 147 9.19 -10.86 -6.59
N LEU A 148 10.17 -11.41 -5.86
CA LEU A 148 10.16 -12.82 -5.50
C LEU A 148 9.08 -13.17 -4.46
N LEU A 149 8.85 -12.28 -3.50
CA LEU A 149 7.79 -12.43 -2.50
C LEU A 149 6.41 -12.33 -3.15
N GLU A 150 6.19 -11.43 -4.09
CA GLU A 150 4.93 -11.34 -4.86
C GLU A 150 4.66 -12.62 -5.66
N GLN A 151 5.70 -13.19 -6.31
CA GLN A 151 5.58 -14.48 -6.99
C GLN A 151 5.29 -15.63 -6.00
N TYR A 152 5.95 -15.61 -4.84
CA TYR A 152 5.66 -16.56 -3.77
C TYR A 152 4.19 -16.40 -3.32
N ASP A 153 3.69 -15.17 -3.16
CA ASP A 153 2.35 -14.83 -2.67
C ASP A 153 1.26 -15.20 -3.67
N ALA A 154 1.56 -15.12 -4.97
CA ALA A 154 0.68 -15.54 -6.05
C ALA A 154 0.65 -17.07 -6.28
N ALA A 155 1.65 -17.82 -5.81
CA ALA A 155 1.72 -19.26 -6.04
C ALA A 155 0.60 -20.02 -5.31
N SER A 156 -0.07 -20.95 -6.02
CA SER A 156 -1.12 -21.81 -5.43
C SER A 156 -0.57 -22.83 -4.44
N ASP A 157 0.63 -23.37 -4.69
CA ASP A 157 1.36 -24.25 -3.79
C ASP A 157 2.68 -23.61 -3.35
N LYS A 158 2.72 -23.13 -2.10
CA LYS A 158 3.89 -22.47 -1.53
C LYS A 158 5.05 -23.44 -1.29
N ILE A 159 4.77 -24.71 -0.96
CA ILE A 159 5.79 -25.71 -0.67
C ILE A 159 6.48 -26.09 -1.98
N ASP A 160 5.72 -26.31 -3.05
CA ASP A 160 6.30 -26.53 -4.38
C ASP A 160 7.06 -25.29 -4.85
N PHE A 161 6.54 -24.08 -4.62
CA PHE A 161 7.28 -22.85 -4.95
C PHE A 161 8.63 -22.77 -4.23
N ILE A 162 8.72 -23.09 -2.94
CA ILE A 162 10.00 -23.08 -2.21
C ILE A 162 10.94 -24.14 -2.80
N ARG A 163 10.44 -25.36 -3.03
CA ARG A 163 11.21 -26.47 -3.62
C ARG A 163 11.69 -26.18 -5.04
N ARG A 164 10.88 -25.49 -5.82
CA ARG A 164 11.10 -25.13 -7.24
C ARG A 164 11.22 -23.63 -7.42
N SER A 165 11.89 -23.00 -6.47
CA SER A 165 12.01 -21.54 -6.42
C SER A 165 12.60 -20.99 -7.72
N PRO A 166 12.22 -19.76 -8.13
CA PRO A 166 12.75 -19.10 -9.31
C PRO A 166 14.29 -18.96 -9.25
N LYS A 167 15.02 -20.01 -9.68
CA LYS A 167 16.47 -20.14 -9.52
C LYS A 167 17.23 -18.96 -10.10
N LYS A 168 16.69 -18.35 -11.17
CA LYS A 168 17.25 -17.15 -11.81
C LYS A 168 17.20 -15.94 -10.88
N ILE A 169 16.08 -15.71 -10.20
CA ILE A 169 15.91 -14.59 -9.26
C ILE A 169 16.76 -14.81 -8.02
N LEU A 170 16.71 -16.01 -7.42
CA LEU A 170 17.55 -16.33 -6.26
C LEU A 170 19.04 -16.22 -6.56
N ARG A 171 19.50 -16.66 -7.74
CA ARG A 171 20.89 -16.48 -8.17
C ARG A 171 21.25 -15.01 -8.31
N HIS A 172 20.32 -14.19 -8.82
CA HIS A 172 20.52 -12.76 -8.95
C HIS A 172 20.58 -12.09 -7.57
N ILE A 173 19.68 -12.44 -6.64
CA ILE A 173 19.71 -11.97 -5.24
C ILE A 173 21.05 -12.34 -4.59
N ARG A 174 21.51 -13.59 -4.70
CA ARG A 174 22.83 -14.00 -4.18
C ARG A 174 23.99 -13.21 -4.79
N ALA A 175 23.89 -12.87 -6.07
CA ALA A 175 24.91 -12.06 -6.73
C ALA A 175 24.90 -10.61 -6.25
N LEU A 176 23.72 -10.04 -5.95
CA LEU A 176 23.55 -8.71 -5.35
C LEU A 176 24.12 -8.63 -3.94
N LEU A 177 24.08 -9.72 -3.18
CA LEU A 177 24.56 -9.69 -1.80
C LEU A 177 26.05 -9.30 -1.74
N PRO A 178 26.41 -8.40 -0.83
CA PRO A 178 27.77 -7.91 -0.70
C PRO A 178 28.70 -9.07 -0.33
N THR A 179 29.79 -9.20 -1.08
CA THR A 179 30.82 -10.23 -0.84
C THR A 179 32.07 -9.67 -0.16
N SER A 180 32.16 -8.35 -0.07
CA SER A 180 33.26 -7.65 0.58
C SER A 180 32.84 -7.12 1.95
N THR A 181 33.83 -6.86 2.80
CA THR A 181 33.68 -6.14 4.07
C THR A 181 33.43 -4.65 3.89
N ARG A 182 33.17 -4.17 2.66
CA ARG A 182 32.86 -2.76 2.40
C ARG A 182 31.61 -2.37 3.19
N SER A 183 31.66 -1.19 3.79
CA SER A 183 30.52 -0.60 4.47
C SER A 183 29.36 -0.47 3.49
N LEU A 184 28.21 -1.05 3.83
CA LEU A 184 27.00 -0.93 3.04
C LEU A 184 26.40 0.44 3.29
N HIS A 185 26.14 1.18 2.21
CA HIS A 185 25.38 2.42 2.32
C HIS A 185 23.91 2.08 2.65
N ILE A 186 23.53 2.28 3.91
CA ILE A 186 22.15 2.16 4.36
C ILE A 186 21.47 3.52 4.21
N PRO A 187 20.36 3.63 3.45
CA PRO A 187 19.64 4.89 3.28
C PRO A 187 19.21 5.50 4.62
N LEU A 188 19.29 6.83 4.73
CA LEU A 188 18.91 7.55 5.96
C LEU A 188 17.40 7.53 6.21
N ASP A 189 16.60 7.35 5.15
CA ASP A 189 15.14 7.27 5.21
C ASP A 189 14.70 6.18 6.19
N LYS A 190 14.10 6.61 7.31
CA LYS A 190 13.68 5.72 8.39
C LYS A 190 12.57 4.78 7.94
N ALA A 191 11.61 5.27 7.16
CA ALA A 191 10.47 4.48 6.71
C ALA A 191 10.92 3.37 5.76
N PHE A 192 11.75 3.72 4.76
CA PHE A 192 12.33 2.75 3.85
C PHE A 192 13.15 1.67 4.59
N ARG A 193 13.93 2.05 5.60
CA ARG A 193 14.70 1.07 6.39
C ARG A 193 13.81 0.06 7.12
N PHE A 194 12.70 0.50 7.73
CA PHE A 194 11.80 -0.44 8.39
C PHE A 194 11.16 -1.41 7.40
N GLU A 195 10.68 -0.89 6.28
CA GLU A 195 10.13 -1.71 5.20
C GLU A 195 11.16 -2.69 4.64
N ALA A 196 12.38 -2.23 4.39
CA ALA A 196 13.48 -3.07 3.94
C ALA A 196 13.78 -4.17 4.98
N ALA A 197 13.82 -3.85 6.28
CA ALA A 197 14.05 -4.84 7.32
C ALA A 197 12.97 -5.93 7.32
N GLU A 198 11.69 -5.55 7.25
CA GLU A 198 10.55 -6.47 7.23
C GLU A 198 10.56 -7.35 5.97
N CYS A 199 10.78 -6.75 4.81
CA CYS A 199 10.90 -7.44 3.52
C CYS A 199 12.04 -8.48 3.54
N LEU A 200 13.23 -8.09 4.01
CA LEU A 200 14.39 -8.98 4.06
C LEU A 200 14.25 -10.06 5.14
N GLU A 201 13.63 -9.76 6.29
CA GLU A 201 13.34 -10.74 7.33
C GLU A 201 12.36 -11.80 6.84
N ARG A 202 11.27 -11.38 6.19
CA ARG A 202 10.30 -12.28 5.58
C ARG A 202 10.96 -13.21 4.56
N MET A 203 11.83 -12.66 3.71
CA MET A 203 12.63 -13.44 2.76
C MET A 203 13.56 -14.45 3.47
N SER A 204 14.18 -14.05 4.57
CA SER A 204 15.07 -14.94 5.35
C SER A 204 14.34 -16.12 5.98
N ILE A 205 13.05 -15.97 6.30
CA ILE A 205 12.20 -17.04 6.82
C ILE A 205 11.79 -18.01 5.71
N ILE A 206 11.35 -17.49 4.56
CA ILE A 206 10.90 -18.32 3.43
C ILE A 206 12.07 -19.06 2.77
N PHE A 207 13.25 -18.42 2.72
CA PHE A 207 14.47 -18.97 2.12
C PHE A 207 15.62 -18.96 3.15
N PRO A 208 15.64 -19.92 4.08
CA PRO A 208 16.63 -19.98 5.16
C PRO A 208 18.08 -19.97 4.67
N GLU A 209 18.34 -20.45 3.44
CA GLU A 209 19.68 -20.45 2.86
C GLU A 209 20.22 -19.04 2.55
N LEU A 210 19.37 -18.01 2.56
CA LEU A 210 19.78 -16.61 2.44
C LEU A 210 19.92 -15.90 3.79
N SER A 211 19.42 -16.50 4.89
CA SER A 211 19.32 -15.82 6.19
C SER A 211 20.65 -15.25 6.68
N ASN A 212 21.72 -16.04 6.63
CA ASN A 212 23.06 -15.59 7.04
C ASN A 212 23.57 -14.38 6.23
N ALA A 213 23.27 -14.33 4.94
CA ALA A 213 23.71 -13.25 4.06
C ALA A 213 22.80 -12.00 4.16
N LEU A 214 21.54 -12.17 4.55
CA LEU A 214 20.58 -11.09 4.79
C LEU A 214 20.73 -10.47 6.18
N ALA A 215 21.18 -11.23 7.19
CA ALA A 215 21.26 -10.78 8.57
C ALA A 215 22.02 -9.46 8.77
N PRO A 216 23.18 -9.20 8.14
CA PRO A 216 23.87 -7.91 8.27
C PRO A 216 23.05 -6.73 7.72
N LEU A 217 22.29 -6.94 6.64
CA LEU A 217 21.43 -5.91 6.02
C LEU A 217 20.21 -5.63 6.87
N ILE A 218 19.57 -6.67 7.41
CA ILE A 218 18.45 -6.56 8.35
C ILE A 218 18.91 -5.79 9.59
N ARG A 219 20.07 -6.14 10.16
CA ARG A 219 20.67 -5.38 11.27
C ARG A 219 20.94 -3.94 10.86
N GLY A 220 21.56 -3.68 9.72
CA GLY A 220 21.84 -2.33 9.23
C GLY A 220 20.58 -1.45 9.10
N CYS A 221 19.48 -2.04 8.63
CA CYS A 221 18.18 -1.36 8.55
C CYS A 221 17.60 -1.04 9.93
N ARG A 222 17.65 -2.01 10.85
CA ARG A 222 17.11 -1.88 12.21
C ARG A 222 17.97 -0.97 13.09
N THR A 223 19.28 -0.96 12.88
CA THR A 223 20.16 -0.03 13.56
C THR A 223 19.82 1.35 13.04
N THR A 224 19.08 2.09 13.85
CA THR A 224 19.07 3.53 13.71
C THR A 224 20.53 3.94 13.81
N HIS A 225 21.11 4.55 12.77
CA HIS A 225 22.29 5.39 12.91
C HIS A 225 21.96 6.64 13.76
N SER A 226 21.21 6.45 14.85
CA SER A 226 21.03 7.42 15.92
C SER A 226 22.31 7.48 16.77
N ASN A 227 23.41 7.86 16.13
CA ASN A 227 24.21 8.95 16.67
C ASN A 227 23.51 10.30 16.41
N THR A 228 22.27 10.33 15.92
CA THR A 228 21.31 11.35 16.34
C THR A 228 21.24 11.31 17.87
N PHE A 229 22.07 12.17 18.48
CA PHE A 229 22.00 12.53 19.88
C PHE A 229 20.57 12.99 20.16
N VAL A 230 19.69 12.09 20.60
CA VAL A 230 18.46 12.51 21.26
C VAL A 230 18.92 13.10 22.58
N ARG A 231 19.18 14.41 22.57
CA ARG A 231 19.56 15.16 23.75
C ARG A 231 18.29 15.65 24.41
N LEU A 232 17.99 15.12 25.59
CA LEU A 232 17.04 15.77 26.48
C LEU A 232 17.75 16.95 27.11
N THR A 233 17.34 18.16 26.74
CA THR A 233 17.85 19.39 27.36
C THR A 233 16.99 19.71 28.57
N TYR A 234 17.61 19.71 29.75
CA TYR A 234 16.98 20.13 31.00
C TYR A 234 16.77 21.65 31.02
N PRO A 235 15.84 22.18 31.83
CA PRO A 235 15.62 23.62 31.97
C PRO A 235 16.86 24.44 32.37
N ASN A 236 17.85 23.80 32.99
CA ASN A 236 19.13 24.42 33.35
C ASN A 236 20.16 24.44 32.19
N GLY A 237 19.76 24.03 30.98
CA GLY A 237 20.62 23.99 29.80
C GLY A 237 21.53 22.76 29.68
N SER A 238 21.58 21.89 30.69
CA SER A 238 22.31 20.62 30.59
C SER A 238 21.58 19.66 29.64
N SER A 239 22.32 18.82 28.91
CA SER A 239 21.71 17.86 27.99
C SER A 239 22.22 16.45 28.22
N ILE A 240 21.33 15.46 28.28
CA ILE A 240 21.69 14.03 28.36
C ILE A 240 21.36 13.32 27.04
N ASN A 241 22.32 12.56 26.49
CA ASN A 241 22.09 11.72 25.33
C ASN A 241 21.32 10.46 25.75
N VAL A 242 20.04 10.37 25.37
CA VAL A 242 19.17 9.21 25.65
C VAL A 242 19.09 8.22 24.49
N GLY A 243 19.86 8.40 23.42
CA GLY A 243 19.83 7.51 22.26
C GLY A 243 20.04 6.03 22.60
N HIS A 244 20.94 5.73 23.55
CA HIS A 244 21.19 4.36 24.01
C HIS A 244 20.04 3.78 24.87
N LEU A 245 19.30 4.62 25.61
CA LEU A 245 18.13 4.18 26.39
C LEU A 245 16.95 3.83 25.48
N ILE A 246 16.72 4.63 24.43
CA ILE A 246 15.68 4.37 23.43
C ILE A 246 15.99 3.08 22.66
N GLN A 247 17.25 2.86 22.26
CA GLN A 247 17.66 1.60 21.63
C GLN A 247 17.38 0.38 22.54
N LYS A 248 17.68 0.47 23.85
CA LYS A 248 17.38 -0.63 24.79
C LYS A 248 15.88 -0.95 24.88
N LEU A 249 15.00 0.06 24.81
CA LEU A 249 13.55 -0.14 24.83
C LEU A 249 13.04 -0.83 23.55
N ASP A 250 13.54 -0.44 22.38
CA ASP A 250 13.20 -1.08 21.09
C ASP A 250 13.65 -2.55 21.03
N PHE A 251 14.87 -2.85 21.51
CA PHE A 251 15.37 -4.23 21.59
C PHE A 251 14.58 -5.07 22.60
N ALA A 252 14.16 -4.51 23.74
CA ALA A 252 13.34 -5.21 24.72
C ALA A 252 11.93 -5.53 24.18
N ALA A 253 11.34 -4.62 23.39
CA ALA A 253 10.05 -4.84 22.71
C ALA A 253 10.15 -5.92 21.63
N THR A 254 11.28 -5.99 20.91
CA THR A 254 11.55 -7.02 19.89
C THR A 254 11.79 -8.38 20.53
N ARG A 255 12.58 -8.45 21.61
CA ARG A 255 12.85 -9.69 22.36
C ARG A 255 11.59 -10.25 23.04
N ARG A 256 10.67 -9.40 23.51
CA ARG A 256 9.34 -9.86 23.99
C ARG A 256 8.51 -10.51 22.89
N ARG A 257 8.61 -10.05 21.63
CA ARG A 257 7.94 -10.69 20.49
C ARG A 257 8.53 -12.06 20.16
N GLU A 258 9.85 -12.21 20.23
CA GLU A 258 10.53 -13.50 20.01
C GLU A 258 10.19 -14.54 21.09
N ILE A 259 10.15 -14.13 22.36
CA ILE A 259 9.75 -15.03 23.47
C ILE A 259 8.29 -15.49 23.33
N LEU A 260 7.40 -14.62 22.82
CA LEU A 260 6.00 -14.96 22.57
C LEU A 260 5.82 -15.90 21.36
N SER A 261 6.70 -15.85 20.35
CA SER A 261 6.67 -16.82 19.24
C SER A 261 7.22 -18.19 19.62
N ASP A 262 8.24 -18.26 20.48
CA ASP A 262 8.81 -19.55 20.93
C ASP A 262 7.85 -20.30 21.86
N SER A 263 7.08 -19.58 22.68
CA SER A 263 6.07 -20.19 23.56
C SER A 263 4.83 -20.72 22.83
N LEU A 264 4.56 -20.27 21.60
CA LEU A 264 3.50 -20.82 20.75
C LEU A 264 3.89 -22.15 20.07
N THR A 265 5.19 -22.50 20.03
CA THR A 265 5.67 -23.71 19.35
C THR A 265 5.67 -24.95 20.26
N ILE A 266 5.53 -24.78 21.57
CA ILE A 266 5.69 -25.86 22.56
C ILE A 266 4.36 -26.59 22.89
N ASN A 267 3.19 -26.06 22.53
CA ASN A 267 1.90 -26.64 22.95
C ASN A 267 1.22 -27.61 21.94
N THR A 268 1.94 -28.13 20.94
CA THR A 268 1.37 -29.07 19.95
C THR A 268 1.51 -30.56 20.29
N SER A 269 1.82 -30.90 21.54
CA SER A 269 1.83 -32.30 21.98
C SER A 269 1.36 -32.44 23.43
N LEU A 270 0.04 -32.45 23.64
CA LEU A 270 -0.62 -33.17 24.74
C LEU A 270 -2.14 -33.02 24.66
N SER A 271 -2.82 -34.16 24.56
CA SER A 271 -4.11 -34.52 25.18
C SER A 271 -5.13 -35.13 24.22
N SER A 272 -5.08 -36.46 24.18
CA SER A 272 -6.23 -37.32 23.98
C SER A 272 -6.90 -37.61 25.34
N GLN A 273 -8.22 -37.81 25.29
CA GLN A 273 -9.14 -38.30 26.33
C GLN A 273 -9.70 -37.29 27.35
N SER A 274 -11.00 -36.99 27.25
CA SER A 274 -12.02 -37.60 28.12
C SER A 274 -13.44 -37.12 27.78
N ASN A 275 -14.37 -38.09 27.76
CA ASN A 275 -15.82 -37.92 27.81
C ASN A 275 -16.25 -37.40 29.20
N VAL A 276 -17.29 -36.56 29.32
CA VAL A 276 -18.39 -36.68 30.33
C VAL A 276 -19.61 -35.82 29.92
N ARG A 277 -20.76 -36.51 29.85
CA ARG A 277 -22.19 -36.21 30.11
C ARG A 277 -22.80 -34.79 30.12
N ALA A 278 -24.02 -34.80 29.57
CA ALA A 278 -25.10 -33.85 29.67
C ALA A 278 -25.91 -33.92 31.00
N SER A 279 -26.44 -32.77 31.41
CA SER A 279 -27.65 -32.52 32.24
C SER A 279 -27.78 -30.98 32.33
N GLY A 280 -28.87 -30.30 31.97
CA GLY A 280 -30.28 -30.55 32.29
C GLY A 280 -30.64 -29.72 33.52
N GLY A 281 -31.50 -28.69 33.38
CA GLY A 281 -31.99 -27.91 34.52
C GLY A 281 -32.67 -26.59 34.17
N ASP A 282 -33.98 -26.67 33.88
CA ASP A 282 -34.94 -25.56 33.96
C ASP A 282 -35.12 -25.08 35.41
N ALA A 283 -35.38 -23.79 35.61
CA ALA A 283 -36.23 -23.30 36.70
C ALA A 283 -36.72 -21.87 36.44
N ALA A 284 -38.03 -21.76 36.20
CA ALA A 284 -38.80 -20.52 36.24
C ALA A 284 -39.19 -20.17 37.69
N VAL A 285 -39.15 -18.89 38.11
CA VAL A 285 -39.90 -18.42 39.29
C VAL A 285 -40.37 -16.96 39.15
N LEU A 286 -41.70 -16.85 39.16
CA LEU A 286 -42.64 -15.87 39.71
C LEU A 286 -42.41 -14.34 39.78
N LYS A 287 -43.50 -13.70 39.29
CA LYS A 287 -44.08 -12.37 39.51
C LYS A 287 -44.29 -11.99 40.99
N GLN A 288 -44.23 -10.68 41.26
CA GLN A 288 -45.13 -9.85 42.08
C GLN A 288 -44.62 -8.40 41.96
N GLY A 289 -45.38 -7.32 41.79
CA GLY A 289 -46.78 -7.05 42.04
C GLY A 289 -46.90 -6.00 43.16
N SER A 290 -46.88 -4.69 42.84
CA SER A 290 -47.33 -3.66 43.79
C SER A 290 -47.98 -2.47 43.07
N LYS A 291 -49.28 -2.31 43.34
CA LYS A 291 -50.12 -1.15 43.05
C LYS A 291 -49.93 -0.12 44.16
N LEU A 292 -49.69 1.14 43.81
CA LEU A 292 -49.98 2.29 44.66
C LEU A 292 -50.65 3.39 43.82
N SER A 293 -51.70 3.99 44.39
CA SER A 293 -52.48 5.11 43.87
C SER A 293 -52.26 6.35 44.76
N PRO A 294 -52.61 7.56 44.28
CA PRO A 294 -51.75 8.73 44.42
C PRO A 294 -52.17 9.67 45.54
N VAL A 295 -51.19 10.35 46.12
CA VAL A 295 -51.38 11.52 47.00
C VAL A 295 -51.17 12.78 46.16
N ALA A 296 -52.13 13.70 46.23
CA ALA A 296 -52.15 14.95 45.50
C ALA A 296 -51.02 15.89 45.95
N ALA A 297 -50.31 16.47 44.98
CA ALA A 297 -49.22 17.41 45.19
C ALA A 297 -49.60 18.83 44.68
N PRO A 298 -48.94 19.88 45.19
CA PRO A 298 -49.31 21.28 44.98
C PRO A 298 -49.00 21.80 43.59
N PHE A 299 -49.69 22.88 43.22
CA PHE A 299 -49.61 23.59 41.94
C PHE A 299 -48.17 24.06 41.62
N VAL A 300 -47.56 23.47 40.59
CA VAL A 300 -46.24 23.85 40.04
C VAL A 300 -46.46 24.67 38.75
N PRO A 301 -45.76 25.81 38.56
CA PRO A 301 -45.90 26.65 37.37
C PRO A 301 -45.54 25.90 36.07
N PRO A 302 -46.08 26.31 34.90
CA PRO A 302 -45.99 25.56 33.66
C PRO A 302 -44.55 25.46 33.18
N THR A 303 -43.95 24.30 33.43
CA THR A 303 -42.66 23.89 32.89
C THR A 303 -42.76 23.82 31.37
N SER A 304 -41.79 24.42 30.67
CA SER A 304 -41.68 24.37 29.22
C SER A 304 -41.76 22.92 28.74
N LYS A 305 -42.78 22.58 27.95
CA LYS A 305 -42.96 21.25 27.37
C LYS A 305 -41.70 20.88 26.56
N SER A 306 -40.80 20.11 27.15
CA SER A 306 -39.65 19.55 26.45
C SER A 306 -40.20 18.69 25.32
N LYS A 307 -39.79 18.99 24.07
CA LYS A 307 -40.14 18.13 22.93
C LYS A 307 -39.72 16.70 23.28
N PRO A 308 -40.60 15.69 23.10
CA PRO A 308 -40.25 14.31 23.37
C PRO A 308 -38.97 13.97 22.58
N LYS A 309 -37.93 13.54 23.30
CA LYS A 309 -36.69 13.08 22.66
C LYS A 309 -37.05 11.84 21.86
N THR A 310 -37.00 11.94 20.53
CA THR A 310 -37.15 10.77 19.65
C THR A 310 -36.11 9.73 20.06
N GLU A 311 -36.54 8.52 20.41
CA GLU A 311 -35.65 7.45 20.79
C GLU A 311 -34.76 7.07 19.59
N LYS A 312 -33.43 7.02 19.81
CA LYS A 312 -32.47 6.62 18.79
C LYS A 312 -32.63 5.14 18.46
N THR A 313 -32.69 4.82 17.17
CA THR A 313 -32.71 3.43 16.69
C THR A 313 -31.30 2.82 16.66
N VAL A 314 -31.20 1.50 16.57
CA VAL A 314 -29.91 0.79 16.40
C VAL A 314 -29.16 1.28 15.15
N ALA A 315 -29.89 1.63 14.08
CA ALA A 315 -29.30 2.17 12.85
C ALA A 315 -28.68 3.55 13.07
N ASP A 316 -29.29 4.39 13.92
CA ASP A 316 -28.76 5.71 14.27
C ASP A 316 -27.44 5.56 15.04
N TYR A 317 -27.42 4.71 16.07
CA TYR A 317 -26.20 4.40 16.81
C TYR A 317 -25.09 3.88 15.90
N ARG A 318 -25.42 2.96 14.99
CA ARG A 318 -24.45 2.40 14.04
C ARG A 318 -23.84 3.49 13.16
N SER A 319 -24.67 4.36 12.58
CA SER A 319 -24.22 5.43 11.70
C SER A 319 -23.36 6.45 12.43
N GLU A 320 -23.75 6.84 13.65
CA GLU A 320 -22.99 7.74 14.51
C GLU A 320 -21.62 7.16 14.88
N VAL A 321 -21.58 5.88 15.28
CA VAL A 321 -20.32 5.19 15.62
C VAL A 321 -19.41 5.10 14.41
N VAL A 322 -19.89 4.66 13.24
CA VAL A 322 -19.04 4.55 12.04
C VAL A 322 -18.51 5.93 11.62
N CYS A 323 -19.30 7.01 11.74
CA CYS A 323 -18.84 8.37 11.52
C CYS A 323 -17.76 8.79 12.52
N LEU A 324 -17.91 8.45 13.81
CA LEU A 324 -16.90 8.70 14.85
C LEU A 324 -15.59 7.98 14.52
N VAL A 325 -15.67 6.68 14.16
CA VAL A 325 -14.50 5.89 13.76
C VAL A 325 -13.82 6.53 12.55
N ALA A 326 -14.59 6.94 11.53
CA ALA A 326 -14.05 7.62 10.37
C ALA A 326 -13.28 8.90 10.74
N LYS A 327 -13.85 9.76 11.61
CA LYS A 327 -13.17 10.98 12.08
C LYS A 327 -11.85 10.67 12.79
N LYS A 328 -11.83 9.63 13.65
CA LYS A 328 -10.61 9.18 14.33
C LYS A 328 -9.56 8.67 13.35
N VAL A 329 -9.93 7.77 12.43
CA VAL A 329 -9.00 7.20 11.44
C VAL A 329 -8.43 8.28 10.52
N VAL A 330 -9.28 9.17 9.98
CA VAL A 330 -8.85 10.29 9.13
C VAL A 330 -7.86 11.19 9.88
N LYS A 331 -8.14 11.54 11.14
CA LYS A 331 -7.23 12.33 11.96
C LYS A 331 -5.87 11.66 12.15
N ILE A 332 -5.84 10.38 12.52
CA ILE A 332 -4.58 9.63 12.72
C ILE A 332 -3.77 9.58 11.42
N LEU A 333 -4.43 9.33 10.28
CA LEU A 333 -3.76 9.29 8.98
C LEU A 333 -3.22 10.69 8.58
N GLN A 334 -3.99 11.75 8.79
CA GLN A 334 -3.54 13.13 8.54
C GLN A 334 -2.33 13.51 9.40
N GLU A 335 -2.33 13.14 10.68
CA GLU A 335 -1.19 13.34 11.59
C GLU A 335 0.04 12.54 11.14
N ALA A 336 -0.15 11.37 10.51
CA ALA A 336 0.91 10.60 9.86
C ALA A 336 1.36 11.18 8.50
N GLY A 337 0.74 12.28 8.04
CA GLY A 337 1.00 12.91 6.75
C GLY A 337 0.49 12.08 5.57
N VAL A 338 -0.59 11.33 5.77
CA VAL A 338 -1.19 10.43 4.77
C VAL A 338 -2.57 10.94 4.38
N GLU A 339 -2.78 11.14 3.08
CA GLU A 339 -4.08 11.56 2.56
C GLU A 339 -5.00 10.37 2.38
N CYS A 340 -6.30 10.59 2.48
CA CYS A 340 -7.29 9.53 2.36
C CYS A 340 -8.64 10.05 1.89
N ALA A 341 -9.49 9.16 1.41
CA ALA A 341 -10.88 9.42 1.10
C ALA A 341 -11.73 8.19 1.44
N LEU A 342 -12.90 8.42 2.03
CA LEU A 342 -13.87 7.39 2.32
C LEU A 342 -14.57 6.94 1.04
N PHE A 343 -14.79 5.63 0.94
CA PHE A 343 -15.62 5.03 -0.10
C PHE A 343 -16.62 4.04 0.55
N GLY A 344 -17.26 3.18 -0.24
CA GLY A 344 -18.11 2.12 0.30
C GLY A 344 -19.38 2.61 1.02
N SER A 345 -19.81 1.87 2.05
CA SER A 345 -21.13 2.07 2.65
C SER A 345 -21.29 3.41 3.39
N LEU A 346 -20.25 3.86 4.11
CA LEU A 346 -20.25 5.16 4.77
C LEU A 346 -20.29 6.31 3.76
N ALA A 347 -19.54 6.21 2.66
CA ALA A 347 -19.60 7.23 1.62
C ALA A 347 -21.01 7.33 1.01
N CYS A 348 -21.68 6.19 0.74
CA CYS A 348 -23.07 6.18 0.29
C CYS A 348 -23.98 6.93 1.27
N PHE A 349 -23.83 6.65 2.57
CA PHE A 349 -24.59 7.32 3.62
C PHE A 349 -24.36 8.84 3.65
N LEU A 350 -23.10 9.28 3.55
CA LEU A 350 -22.72 10.69 3.52
C LEU A 350 -23.22 11.44 2.27
N TYR A 351 -23.48 10.73 1.18
CA TYR A 351 -24.13 11.28 -0.01
C TYR A 351 -25.67 11.26 0.06
N GLY A 352 -26.27 10.70 1.13
CA GLY A 352 -27.71 10.73 1.37
C GLY A 352 -28.43 9.39 1.20
N ASN A 353 -27.70 8.28 1.00
CA ASN A 353 -28.32 6.95 1.11
C ASN A 353 -28.75 6.71 2.57
N LYS A 354 -29.99 6.25 2.79
CA LYS A 354 -30.57 6.06 4.13
C LYS A 354 -30.05 4.82 4.85
N ARG A 355 -29.42 3.88 4.14
CA ARG A 355 -28.95 2.63 4.75
C ARG A 355 -27.78 2.94 5.70
N PRO A 356 -27.82 2.48 6.96
CA PRO A 356 -26.70 2.68 7.89
C PRO A 356 -25.47 1.91 7.39
N PRO A 357 -24.26 2.49 7.50
CA PRO A 357 -23.01 1.78 7.22
C PRO A 357 -22.74 0.72 8.30
N ASN A 358 -22.03 -0.36 7.94
CA ASN A 358 -21.68 -1.43 8.89
C ASN A 358 -20.18 -1.45 9.24
N ASP A 359 -19.37 -0.93 8.33
CA ASP A 359 -17.91 -0.91 8.34
C ASP A 359 -17.39 0.40 7.75
N LEU A 360 -16.10 0.64 7.96
CA LEU A 360 -15.39 1.80 7.44
C LEU A 360 -14.47 1.39 6.30
N ASP A 361 -14.82 1.79 5.08
CA ASP A 361 -14.01 1.63 3.88
C ASP A 361 -13.23 2.92 3.59
N ILE A 362 -11.89 2.86 3.62
CA ILE A 362 -11.03 4.02 3.37
C ILE A 362 -9.96 3.75 2.31
N LEU A 363 -9.93 4.61 1.30
CA LEU A 363 -8.90 4.64 0.26
C LEU A 363 -7.79 5.59 0.72
N ILE A 364 -6.56 5.08 0.78
CA ILE A 364 -5.40 5.83 1.27
C ILE A 364 -4.49 6.19 0.11
N PHE A 365 -3.99 7.43 0.10
CA PHE A 365 -3.04 7.94 -0.89
C PHE A 365 -1.68 8.15 -0.20
N PRO A 366 -0.77 7.17 -0.27
CA PRO A 366 0.57 7.32 0.26
C PRO A 366 1.27 8.54 -0.36
N PRO A 367 2.00 9.35 0.43
CA PRO A 367 2.77 10.46 -0.12
C PRO A 367 3.71 9.98 -1.21
N SER A 368 3.81 10.73 -2.31
CA SER A 368 4.62 10.36 -3.47
C SER A 368 6.01 9.92 -3.03
N GLY A 369 6.30 8.66 -3.33
CA GLY A 369 7.57 8.05 -3.03
C GLY A 369 7.66 7.23 -1.73
N ARG A 370 6.62 7.19 -0.89
CA ARG A 370 6.60 6.29 0.27
C ARG A 370 5.92 5.01 -0.17
N LEU A 371 6.62 3.90 -0.07
CA LEU A 371 5.98 2.60 -0.14
C LEU A 371 5.29 2.38 1.21
N MET A 372 3.97 2.24 1.17
CA MET A 372 3.15 1.99 2.35
C MET A 372 2.21 0.86 1.97
N THR A 373 2.25 -0.23 2.72
CA THR A 373 1.31 -1.34 2.56
C THR A 373 0.04 -1.08 3.36
N ALA A 374 -1.05 -1.73 2.99
CA ALA A 374 -2.28 -1.68 3.78
C ALA A 374 -2.05 -2.16 5.22
N GLU A 375 -1.24 -3.22 5.42
CA GLU A 375 -0.90 -3.73 6.75
C GLU A 375 -0.09 -2.72 7.58
N TYR A 376 0.87 -2.02 6.98
CA TYR A 376 1.58 -0.94 7.64
C TYR A 376 0.62 0.17 8.09
N LEU A 377 -0.29 0.59 7.21
CA LEU A 377 -1.26 1.64 7.51
C LEU A 377 -2.25 1.22 8.59
N LYS A 378 -2.66 -0.05 8.63
CA LYS A 378 -3.45 -0.62 9.73
C LYS A 378 -2.70 -0.53 11.06
N GLN A 379 -1.39 -0.80 11.07
CA GLN A 379 -0.56 -0.64 12.27
C GLN A 379 -0.42 0.84 12.68
N VAL A 380 -0.29 1.77 11.73
CA VAL A 380 -0.28 3.20 12.02
C VAL A 380 -1.56 3.61 12.76
N VAL A 381 -2.73 3.18 12.28
CA VAL A 381 -4.01 3.47 12.94
C VAL A 381 -4.09 2.82 14.31
N ALA A 382 -3.74 1.54 14.44
CA ALA A 382 -3.75 0.84 15.72
C ALA A 382 -2.80 1.46 16.76
N ASN A 383 -1.63 1.93 16.34
CA ASN A 383 -0.67 2.58 17.24
C ASN A 383 -1.05 4.03 17.56
N GLY A 384 -1.84 4.69 16.71
CA GLY A 384 -2.29 6.07 16.93
C GLY A 384 -3.36 6.20 18.02
N ASP A 385 -4.19 5.16 18.21
CA ASP A 385 -5.18 5.08 19.28
C ASP A 385 -5.31 3.61 19.77
N PRO A 386 -4.31 3.10 20.52
CA PRO A 386 -4.23 1.69 20.90
C PRO A 386 -5.29 1.26 21.91
N ASP A 387 -5.96 2.21 22.57
CA ASP A 387 -7.04 1.93 23.51
C ASP A 387 -8.32 1.51 22.80
N HIS A 388 -8.51 1.93 21.54
CA HIS A 388 -9.73 1.66 20.79
C HIS A 388 -9.51 0.77 19.57
N PHE A 389 -8.34 0.84 18.92
CA PHE A 389 -8.06 0.07 17.71
C PHE A 389 -7.25 -1.19 18.00
N THR A 390 -7.74 -2.34 17.51
CA THR A 390 -7.04 -3.62 17.61
C THR A 390 -6.79 -4.22 16.24
N LEU A 391 -5.72 -5.01 16.13
CA LEU A 391 -5.42 -5.83 14.97
C LEU A 391 -5.64 -7.30 15.31
N ASP A 392 -6.69 -7.87 14.75
CA ASP A 392 -7.05 -9.27 14.95
C ASP A 392 -6.64 -10.09 13.73
N TRP A 393 -6.32 -11.38 13.91
CA TRP A 393 -6.03 -12.26 12.79
C TRP A 393 -7.29 -12.58 11.97
N GLY A 394 -7.16 -12.60 10.64
CA GLY A 394 -8.22 -13.05 9.75
C GLY A 394 -8.66 -14.50 10.02
N LYS A 395 -9.95 -14.81 9.81
CA LYS A 395 -10.52 -16.16 10.06
C LYS A 395 -9.90 -17.25 9.18
N ASN A 396 -9.30 -16.90 8.04
CA ASN A 396 -8.70 -17.86 7.14
C ASN A 396 -7.20 -18.00 7.43
N THR A 397 -6.88 -18.69 8.52
CA THR A 397 -5.50 -18.95 8.97
C THR A 397 -4.73 -19.93 8.08
N ALA A 398 -5.42 -20.62 7.15
CA ALA A 398 -4.80 -21.51 6.17
C ALA A 398 -4.12 -20.75 5.02
N ALA A 399 -4.41 -19.45 4.86
CA ALA A 399 -3.70 -18.61 3.90
C ALA A 399 -2.27 -18.34 4.40
N ALA A 400 -1.28 -18.54 3.52
CA ALA A 400 0.15 -18.33 3.79
C ALA A 400 0.53 -16.89 4.22
N HIS A 401 -0.43 -15.95 4.19
CA HIS A 401 -0.30 -14.60 4.72
C HIS A 401 -1.37 -14.37 5.76
N PRO A 402 -0.98 -14.26 7.03
CA PRO A 402 -1.94 -13.92 8.05
C PRO A 402 -2.19 -12.41 7.92
N TYR A 403 -3.21 -12.04 7.15
CA TYR A 403 -3.65 -10.65 7.09
C TYR A 403 -4.30 -10.27 8.42
N ARG A 404 -4.08 -9.04 8.87
CA ARG A 404 -4.74 -8.54 10.07
C ARG A 404 -5.94 -7.71 9.69
N VAL A 405 -7.01 -7.87 10.44
CA VAL A 405 -8.21 -7.05 10.32
C VAL A 405 -8.14 -5.98 11.40
N LEU A 406 -8.23 -4.72 10.98
CA LEU A 406 -8.29 -3.59 11.88
C LEU A 406 -9.73 -3.43 12.37
N TYR A 407 -9.90 -3.41 13.69
CA TYR A 407 -11.17 -3.21 14.34
C TYR A 407 -11.11 -2.00 15.27
N TYR A 408 -12.22 -1.29 15.38
CA TYR A 408 -12.48 -0.33 16.45
C TYR A 408 -13.43 -0.97 17.47
N SER A 409 -13.04 -0.94 18.73
CA SER A 409 -13.85 -1.45 19.84
C SER A 409 -14.98 -0.49 20.17
N VAL A 410 -16.22 -0.97 20.17
CA VAL A 410 -17.42 -0.19 20.46
C VAL A 410 -17.89 -0.53 21.87
N ASP A 411 -17.69 0.36 22.82
CA ASP A 411 -18.16 0.17 24.19
C ASP A 411 -19.66 0.46 24.35
N SER A 412 -20.22 0.07 25.50
CA SER A 412 -21.62 0.28 25.84
C SER A 412 -22.02 1.75 26.03
N GLY A 413 -21.05 2.66 26.17
CA GLY A 413 -21.28 4.10 26.19
C GLY A 413 -21.48 4.68 24.79
N LEU A 414 -20.93 4.04 23.76
CA LEU A 414 -21.06 4.46 22.36
C LEU A 414 -22.30 3.88 21.68
N ALA A 415 -22.62 2.61 21.91
CA ALA A 415 -23.81 1.97 21.34
C ALA A 415 -24.32 0.81 22.21
N PRO A 416 -25.61 0.45 22.10
CA PRO A 416 -26.13 -0.77 22.71
C PRO A 416 -25.37 -2.02 22.24
N ALA A 417 -25.26 -3.03 23.10
CA ALA A 417 -24.62 -4.30 22.76
C ALA A 417 -25.28 -4.95 21.53
N ASN A 418 -24.47 -5.61 20.70
CA ASN A 418 -24.87 -6.22 19.43
C ASN A 418 -25.30 -5.21 18.34
N THR A 419 -25.05 -3.91 18.50
CA THR A 419 -25.18 -2.94 17.39
C THR A 419 -24.23 -3.31 16.24
N PHE A 420 -23.06 -3.84 16.60
CA PHE A 420 -22.04 -4.38 15.70
C PHE A 420 -21.75 -5.85 16.02
N HIS A 421 -21.21 -6.59 15.06
CA HIS A 421 -20.78 -7.97 15.32
C HIS A 421 -19.66 -7.97 16.35
N LYS A 422 -19.90 -8.61 17.51
CA LYS A 422 -18.98 -8.65 18.65
C LYS A 422 -18.56 -7.26 19.16
N ASP A 423 -19.44 -6.27 18.99
CA ASP A 423 -19.19 -4.88 19.41
C ASP A 423 -17.89 -4.30 18.81
N LYS A 424 -17.59 -4.68 17.56
CA LYS A 424 -16.44 -4.19 16.80
C LYS A 424 -16.87 -3.62 15.45
N CYS A 425 -16.42 -2.42 15.14
CA CYS A 425 -16.53 -1.83 13.80
C CYS A 425 -15.28 -2.19 13.00
N LYS A 426 -15.46 -2.85 11.85
CA LYS A 426 -14.35 -3.20 10.94
C LYS A 426 -13.87 -1.96 10.19
N VAL A 427 -12.55 -1.86 9.99
CA VAL A 427 -11.92 -0.82 9.18
C VAL A 427 -11.11 -1.46 8.05
N ASP A 428 -11.55 -1.26 6.81
CA ASP A 428 -10.90 -1.74 5.60
C ASP A 428 -10.08 -0.61 4.96
N ILE A 429 -8.77 -0.78 4.97
CA ILE A 429 -7.80 0.13 4.35
C ILE A 429 -7.40 -0.41 2.99
N LEU A 430 -7.64 0.37 1.95
CA LEU A 430 -7.25 0.07 0.57
C LEU A 430 -6.28 1.10 0.01
N LEU A 431 -5.50 0.65 -0.96
CA LEU A 431 -4.57 1.46 -1.75
C LEU A 431 -5.06 1.55 -3.20
N PRO A 432 -4.71 2.63 -3.93
CA PRO A 432 -4.95 2.74 -5.37
C PRO A 432 -4.44 1.52 -6.14
N GLY A 433 -5.16 1.16 -7.20
CA GLY A 433 -4.93 -0.03 -8.01
C GLY A 433 -5.70 -1.26 -7.51
N ILE A 434 -6.00 -1.36 -6.22
CA ILE A 434 -6.85 -2.42 -5.69
C ILE A 434 -8.31 -2.15 -6.09
N MET A 435 -8.99 -3.16 -6.67
CA MET A 435 -10.36 -3.03 -7.22
C MET A 435 -10.51 -1.86 -8.21
N HIS A 436 -9.47 -1.58 -9.00
CA HIS A 436 -9.43 -0.47 -9.95
C HIS A 436 -9.64 0.93 -9.32
N LEU A 437 -9.44 1.08 -8.00
CA LEU A 437 -9.56 2.38 -7.35
C LEU A 437 -8.41 3.31 -7.83
N PRO A 438 -8.72 4.54 -8.27
CA PRO A 438 -7.71 5.47 -8.77
C PRO A 438 -6.89 6.10 -7.64
N HIS A 439 -5.78 6.75 -8.02
CA HIS A 439 -5.08 7.66 -7.13
C HIS A 439 -5.70 9.06 -7.27
N LEU A 440 -6.35 9.56 -6.22
CA LEU A 440 -7.03 10.85 -6.26
C LEU A 440 -6.11 11.98 -5.83
N SER A 441 -6.14 13.07 -6.59
CA SER A 441 -5.59 14.37 -6.20
C SER A 441 -6.49 15.06 -5.16
N LYS A 442 -5.92 16.04 -4.44
CA LYS A 442 -6.65 16.87 -3.45
C LYS A 442 -7.91 17.53 -4.02
N SER A 443 -7.90 17.92 -5.29
CA SER A 443 -9.04 18.55 -5.97
C SER A 443 -10.20 17.59 -6.29
N GLU A 444 -9.89 16.30 -6.41
CA GLU A 444 -10.88 15.27 -6.70
C GLU A 444 -11.57 14.80 -5.41
N ILE A 445 -10.87 14.79 -4.28
CA ILE A 445 -11.44 14.49 -2.97
C ILE A 445 -12.54 15.51 -2.63
N LYS A 446 -13.74 15.00 -2.32
CA LYS A 446 -14.87 15.82 -1.89
C LYS A 446 -14.97 15.79 -0.37
N TRP A 447 -15.60 16.80 0.21
CA TRP A 447 -15.78 16.89 1.66
C TRP A 447 -17.26 16.88 2.01
N LYS A 448 -17.65 15.94 2.88
CA LYS A 448 -19.02 15.78 3.37
C LYS A 448 -18.96 15.58 4.87
N ASN A 449 -19.66 16.43 5.63
CA ASN A 449 -19.66 16.40 7.10
C ASN A 449 -18.25 16.33 7.69
N GLU A 450 -17.34 17.17 7.18
CA GLU A 450 -15.92 17.24 7.59
C GLU A 450 -15.09 15.98 7.28
N LEU A 451 -15.63 15.03 6.52
CA LEU A 451 -14.93 13.82 6.12
C LEU A 451 -14.57 13.87 4.62
N PRO A 452 -13.35 13.45 4.25
CA PRO A 452 -12.97 13.32 2.85
C PRO A 452 -13.68 12.10 2.25
N VAL A 453 -14.35 12.26 1.12
CA VAL A 453 -15.08 11.20 0.41
C VAL A 453 -14.66 11.17 -1.06
N VAL A 454 -14.66 9.98 -1.67
CA VAL A 454 -14.41 9.85 -3.10
C VAL A 454 -15.49 10.57 -3.94
N PRO A 455 -15.19 10.99 -5.18
CA PRO A 455 -16.20 11.55 -6.09
C PRO A 455 -17.43 10.65 -6.23
N PHE A 456 -18.62 11.26 -6.34
CA PHE A 456 -19.88 10.51 -6.47
C PHE A 456 -19.90 9.58 -7.69
N SER A 457 -19.31 9.99 -8.81
CA SER A 457 -19.17 9.17 -10.02
C SER A 457 -18.37 7.89 -9.77
N LEU A 458 -17.26 7.98 -9.04
CA LEU A 458 -16.44 6.84 -8.65
C LEU A 458 -17.18 5.92 -7.68
N LEU A 459 -17.87 6.50 -6.67
CA LEU A 459 -18.65 5.72 -5.71
C LEU A 459 -19.77 4.91 -6.39
N LEU A 460 -20.49 5.51 -7.34
CA LEU A 460 -21.57 4.84 -8.08
C LEU A 460 -21.06 3.63 -8.86
N LEU A 461 -19.96 3.79 -9.62
CA LEU A 461 -19.38 2.69 -10.38
C LEU A 461 -18.71 1.63 -9.50
N GLN A 462 -18.14 2.03 -8.36
CA GLN A 462 -17.58 1.10 -7.38
C GLN A 462 -18.68 0.21 -6.76
N LYS A 463 -19.86 0.77 -6.48
CA LYS A 463 -21.00 -0.01 -5.98
C LYS A 463 -21.55 -0.97 -7.02
N LEU A 464 -21.59 -0.55 -8.29
CA LEU A 464 -21.93 -1.43 -9.40
C LEU A 464 -20.90 -2.56 -9.56
N GLN A 465 -19.61 -2.28 -9.40
CA GLN A 465 -18.58 -3.31 -9.35
C GLN A 465 -18.81 -4.28 -8.19
N GLY A 466 -19.06 -3.79 -6.97
CA GLY A 466 -19.31 -4.63 -5.80
C GLY A 466 -20.48 -5.59 -6.01
N TRP A 467 -21.56 -5.12 -6.63
CA TRP A 467 -22.69 -5.96 -7.03
C TRP A 467 -22.28 -7.08 -7.99
N ASP A 468 -21.53 -6.74 -9.05
CA ASP A 468 -21.09 -7.71 -10.07
C ASP A 468 -20.11 -8.74 -9.51
N ASP A 469 -19.16 -8.28 -8.67
CA ASP A 469 -18.16 -9.14 -8.05
C ASP A 469 -18.85 -10.11 -7.07
N HIS A 470 -19.74 -9.61 -6.19
CA HIS A 470 -20.42 -10.44 -5.20
C HIS A 470 -21.34 -11.50 -5.81
N ARG A 471 -22.09 -11.19 -6.88
CA ARG A 471 -22.99 -12.18 -7.50
C ARG A 471 -22.24 -13.30 -8.24
N ARG A 472 -20.97 -13.09 -8.60
CA ARG A 472 -20.13 -14.08 -9.29
C ARG A 472 -19.36 -14.99 -8.31
N LEU A 473 -19.38 -14.69 -7.01
CA LEU A 473 -18.71 -15.50 -6.00
C LEU A 473 -19.50 -16.79 -5.75
N PRO A 474 -18.82 -17.95 -5.63
CA PRO A 474 -19.49 -19.25 -5.46
C PRO A 474 -20.11 -19.40 -4.06
N GLU A 475 -19.61 -18.68 -3.05
CA GLU A 475 -20.09 -18.77 -1.69
C GLU A 475 -21.46 -18.06 -1.52
N PRO A 476 -22.52 -18.77 -1.06
CA PRO A 476 -23.86 -18.20 -0.94
C PRO A 476 -23.93 -16.91 -0.11
N TYR A 477 -23.23 -16.85 1.02
CA TYR A 477 -23.22 -15.67 1.90
C TYR A 477 -22.53 -14.45 1.27
N GLN A 478 -21.66 -14.65 0.28
CA GLN A 478 -21.06 -13.56 -0.48
C GLN A 478 -22.02 -13.09 -1.57
N CYS A 479 -22.71 -14.03 -2.23
CA CYS A 479 -23.77 -13.72 -3.19
C CYS A 479 -24.93 -12.92 -2.55
N GLU A 480 -25.31 -13.20 -1.30
CA GLU A 480 -26.31 -12.42 -0.56
C GLU A 480 -25.97 -10.92 -0.46
N LYS A 481 -24.68 -10.56 -0.43
CA LYS A 481 -24.25 -9.15 -0.42
C LYS A 481 -24.60 -8.42 -1.72
N SER A 482 -24.71 -9.14 -2.85
CA SER A 482 -25.10 -8.52 -4.12
C SER A 482 -26.50 -7.88 -4.04
N ILE A 483 -27.42 -8.42 -3.24
CA ILE A 483 -28.75 -7.80 -3.04
C ILE A 483 -28.61 -6.43 -2.36
N THR A 484 -27.72 -6.33 -1.38
CA THR A 484 -27.45 -5.08 -0.67
C THR A 484 -26.78 -4.07 -1.61
N ASP A 485 -25.81 -4.49 -2.41
CA ASP A 485 -25.16 -3.59 -3.37
C ASP A 485 -26.11 -3.15 -4.49
N ALA A 486 -27.00 -4.01 -4.98
CA ALA A 486 -28.04 -3.63 -5.93
C ALA A 486 -28.97 -2.56 -5.36
N SER A 487 -29.38 -2.71 -4.09
CA SER A 487 -30.18 -1.71 -3.38
C SER A 487 -29.44 -0.39 -3.22
N ASP A 488 -28.13 -0.43 -2.91
CA ASP A 488 -27.29 0.76 -2.84
C ASP A 488 -27.20 1.46 -4.21
N VAL A 489 -26.95 0.73 -5.30
CA VAL A 489 -26.91 1.28 -6.66
C VAL A 489 -28.24 1.95 -7.00
N HIS A 490 -29.37 1.28 -6.75
CA HIS A 490 -30.71 1.84 -6.92
C HIS A 490 -30.93 3.14 -6.13
N ALA A 491 -30.49 3.17 -4.87
CA ALA A 491 -30.61 4.34 -4.01
C ALA A 491 -29.75 5.50 -4.54
N LEU A 492 -28.50 5.24 -4.92
CA LEU A 492 -27.57 6.23 -5.44
C LEU A 492 -28.07 6.87 -6.74
N LEU A 493 -28.65 6.09 -7.66
CA LEU A 493 -29.22 6.59 -8.92
C LEU A 493 -30.38 7.58 -8.71
N LYS A 494 -31.00 7.59 -7.52
CA LYS A 494 -32.12 8.47 -7.16
C LYS A 494 -31.68 9.72 -6.38
N LEU A 495 -30.41 9.84 -6.01
CA LEU A 495 -29.90 10.99 -5.26
C LEU A 495 -29.68 12.20 -6.18
N GLU A 496 -29.79 13.40 -5.61
CA GLU A 496 -29.55 14.67 -6.34
C GLU A 496 -28.15 14.75 -6.97
N HIS A 497 -27.17 14.05 -6.39
CA HIS A 497 -25.79 14.01 -6.88
C HIS A 497 -25.64 13.32 -8.24
N VAL A 498 -26.65 12.56 -8.69
CA VAL A 498 -26.69 11.97 -10.03
C VAL A 498 -26.94 13.03 -11.11
N VAL A 499 -27.60 14.14 -10.77
CA VAL A 499 -28.04 15.15 -11.73
C VAL A 499 -26.86 15.81 -12.46
N PRO A 500 -25.81 16.31 -11.77
CA PRO A 500 -24.62 16.83 -12.44
C PRO A 500 -23.94 15.82 -13.37
N LEU A 501 -23.98 14.52 -13.04
CA LEU A 501 -23.33 13.48 -13.85
C LEU A 501 -24.01 13.28 -15.22
N ARG A 502 -25.32 13.55 -15.33
CA ARG A 502 -26.07 13.49 -16.60
C ARG A 502 -25.53 14.49 -17.63
N PHE A 503 -25.00 15.61 -17.16
CA PHE A 503 -24.44 16.66 -18.00
C PHE A 503 -22.93 16.52 -18.17
N ALA A 504 -22.20 16.28 -17.08
CA ALA A 504 -20.73 16.23 -17.10
C ALA A 504 -20.17 14.97 -17.77
N LYS A 505 -20.88 13.83 -17.66
CA LYS A 505 -20.48 12.53 -18.21
C LYS A 505 -18.98 12.23 -18.01
N PRO A 506 -18.49 12.16 -16.76
CA PRO A 506 -17.04 12.12 -16.47
C PRO A 506 -16.36 10.80 -16.83
N TRP A 507 -17.02 9.91 -17.56
CA TRP A 507 -16.56 8.54 -17.84
C TRP A 507 -15.29 8.50 -18.71
N GLY A 508 -14.98 9.58 -19.43
CA GLY A 508 -13.72 9.75 -20.15
C GLY A 508 -12.56 10.28 -19.32
N ASP A 509 -12.79 10.65 -18.05
CA ASP A 509 -11.75 11.19 -17.17
C ASP A 509 -10.74 10.10 -16.78
N ARG A 510 -9.54 10.17 -17.39
CA ARG A 510 -8.47 9.19 -17.17
C ARG A 510 -7.76 9.34 -15.83
N ALA A 511 -7.95 10.44 -15.10
CA ALA A 511 -7.45 10.56 -13.74
C ALA A 511 -8.31 9.74 -12.77
N LEU A 512 -9.64 9.71 -13.00
CA LEU A 512 -10.59 8.96 -12.17
C LEU A 512 -10.79 7.53 -12.62
N PHE A 513 -10.71 7.25 -13.92
CA PHE A 513 -11.13 5.96 -14.48
C PHE A 513 -10.14 5.41 -15.50
N SER A 514 -9.61 4.22 -15.22
CA SER A 514 -8.84 3.47 -16.21
C SER A 514 -9.75 3.00 -17.36
N GLU A 515 -9.17 2.75 -18.53
CA GLU A 515 -9.92 2.26 -19.69
C GLU A 515 -10.61 0.93 -19.40
N GLU A 516 -9.89 0.03 -18.71
CA GLU A 516 -10.41 -1.26 -18.27
C GLU A 516 -11.60 -1.10 -17.31
N PHE A 517 -11.50 -0.21 -16.32
CA PHE A 517 -12.58 0.01 -15.35
C PHE A 517 -13.86 0.54 -16.01
N ILE A 518 -13.73 1.43 -17.00
CA ILE A 518 -14.89 1.93 -17.77
C ILE A 518 -15.47 0.84 -18.67
N SER A 519 -14.63 0.09 -19.38
CA SER A 519 -15.08 -1.03 -20.22
C SER A 519 -15.87 -2.07 -19.40
N LEU A 520 -15.35 -2.45 -18.24
CA LEU A 520 -16.04 -3.34 -17.30
C LEU A 520 -17.34 -2.72 -16.78
N SER A 521 -17.31 -1.42 -16.45
CA SER A 521 -18.50 -0.68 -16.00
C SER A 521 -19.61 -0.67 -17.06
N VAL A 522 -19.30 -0.46 -18.34
CA VAL A 522 -20.29 -0.52 -19.44
C VAL A 522 -20.96 -1.90 -19.49
N ARG A 523 -20.18 -2.98 -19.44
CA ARG A 523 -20.72 -4.36 -19.38
C ARG A 523 -21.60 -4.57 -18.15
N ARG A 524 -21.13 -4.12 -16.98
CA ARG A 524 -21.87 -4.25 -15.71
C ARG A 524 -23.18 -3.47 -15.74
N VAL A 525 -23.21 -2.27 -16.33
CA VAL A 525 -24.45 -1.49 -16.48
C VAL A 525 -25.45 -2.27 -17.33
N LYS A 526 -25.01 -2.84 -18.46
CA LYS A 526 -25.88 -3.68 -19.31
C LYS A 526 -26.49 -4.83 -18.51
N GLU A 527 -25.65 -5.66 -17.90
CA GLU A 527 -26.08 -6.81 -17.09
C GLU A 527 -26.97 -6.38 -15.90
N PHE A 528 -26.70 -5.23 -15.28
CA PHE A 528 -27.50 -4.68 -14.20
C PHE A 528 -28.89 -4.27 -14.69
N THR A 529 -28.98 -3.59 -15.82
CA THR A 529 -30.26 -3.14 -16.39
C THR A 529 -31.12 -4.29 -16.93
N GLU A 530 -30.52 -5.41 -17.32
CA GLU A 530 -31.25 -6.63 -17.67
C GLU A 530 -31.94 -7.24 -16.44
N LEU A 531 -31.25 -7.26 -15.29
CA LEU A 531 -31.79 -7.77 -14.03
C LEU A 531 -32.69 -6.77 -13.30
N PHE A 532 -32.46 -5.47 -13.49
CA PHE A 532 -33.21 -4.37 -12.89
C PHE A 532 -33.69 -3.36 -13.94
N PRO A 533 -34.69 -3.72 -14.78
CA PRO A 533 -35.15 -2.88 -15.89
C PRO A 533 -35.64 -1.49 -15.47
N SER A 534 -36.10 -1.34 -14.23
CA SER A 534 -36.59 -0.06 -13.69
C SER A 534 -35.51 1.03 -13.58
N CYS A 535 -34.22 0.68 -13.63
CA CYS A 535 -33.12 1.66 -13.64
C CYS A 535 -32.52 1.93 -15.02
N LYS A 536 -33.05 1.31 -16.08
CA LYS A 536 -32.54 1.47 -17.45
C LYS A 536 -32.44 2.92 -17.88
N ASP A 537 -33.51 3.69 -17.66
CA ASP A 537 -33.59 5.10 -18.06
C ASP A 537 -32.60 5.99 -17.29
N ASP A 538 -32.30 5.66 -16.04
CA ASP A 538 -31.34 6.42 -15.24
C ASP A 538 -29.91 6.26 -15.78
N TRP A 539 -29.53 5.04 -16.18
CA TRP A 539 -28.23 4.78 -16.81
C TRP A 539 -28.10 5.37 -18.21
N LEU A 540 -29.17 5.32 -19.02
CA LEU A 540 -29.20 5.98 -20.33
C LEU A 540 -28.99 7.50 -20.20
N ARG A 541 -29.63 8.13 -19.20
CA ARG A 541 -29.44 9.57 -18.91
C ARG A 541 -28.03 9.91 -18.43
N LEU A 542 -27.32 8.95 -17.85
CA LEU A 542 -25.90 9.08 -17.50
C LEU A 542 -24.98 8.94 -18.71
N GLY A 543 -25.50 8.53 -19.87
CA GLY A 543 -24.72 8.39 -21.11
C GLY A 543 -24.10 7.01 -21.33
N PHE A 544 -24.60 5.98 -20.65
CA PHE A 544 -24.23 4.59 -20.95
C PHE A 544 -25.10 4.06 -22.10
N GLU A 545 -24.48 3.45 -23.10
CA GLU A 545 -25.15 2.82 -24.23
C GLU A 545 -25.53 1.37 -23.88
N LEU A 546 -26.79 1.00 -24.16
CA LEU A 546 -27.35 -0.31 -23.80
C LEU A 546 -27.76 -1.16 -25.02
N SER A 547 -27.48 -0.67 -26.24
CA SER A 547 -27.79 -1.41 -27.47
C SER A 547 -26.95 -2.68 -27.55
N SER A 548 -27.59 -3.76 -28.02
CA SER A 548 -26.97 -5.08 -28.20
C SER A 548 -26.14 -5.20 -29.48
N GLU A 549 -26.02 -4.13 -30.26
CA GLU A 549 -25.28 -4.12 -31.52
C GLU A 549 -23.79 -3.89 -31.23
N ALA A 550 -23.05 -4.99 -31.09
CA ALA A 550 -21.59 -5.04 -31.14
C ALA A 550 -21.16 -6.11 -32.15
#